data_AF-A0A2E8V3N8-F1
#
_entry.id   AF-A0A2E8V3N8-F1
#
_cell.length_a   1.000
_cell.length_b   1.000
_cell.length_c   1.000
_cell.angle_alpha   90.00
_cell.angle_beta   90.00
_cell.angle_gamma   90.00
#
_symmetry.space_group_name_H-M   'P 1'
#
loop_
_entity.id
_entity.type
_entity.pdbx_description
1 polymer ?
#
loop_
_entity_poly.entity_id
_entity_poly.type
_entity_poly.pdbx_seq_one_letter_code
_entity_poly.pdbx_strand_id
1 'polypeptide(L)'
;MSEQEGEPVGIWMGLQAGALIGLYVGFSLATISVLTDAEKINRTISLMCFPPFIGSIILGPFLAKRRKPVKLSRKPLEMAREILEEFNEGQGNWRVLSHVSSDGMNIRIDMHNLKNIEGVVDAALIIAEQSTVKFIVGRGTSKSSSPELRERVLNRVESKVSVLRRTRKAKSIEVKPETSHEYDTYQNKLNKVLFILLPIVSFLAWIEMRN
;
A
#
# COMPACT_ATOMS: atom_id res chain seq x y z
N MET A 1 -22.29 -1.17 5.78
CA MET A 1 -22.38 -1.32 4.31
C MET A 1 -21.85 -2.70 3.97
N SER A 2 -22.61 -3.54 3.26
CA SER A 2 -22.14 -4.87 2.86
C SER A 2 -20.91 -4.71 1.97
N GLU A 3 -19.75 -5.18 2.44
CA GLU A 3 -18.52 -5.18 1.65
C GLU A 3 -18.77 -5.99 0.37
N GLN A 4 -18.76 -5.33 -0.79
CA GLN A 4 -18.92 -6.01 -2.06
C GLN A 4 -17.67 -6.85 -2.30
N GLU A 5 -17.72 -8.16 -2.05
CA GLU A 5 -16.61 -9.06 -2.34
C GLU A 5 -16.20 -8.96 -3.82
N GLY A 6 -14.92 -8.70 -4.07
CA GLY A 6 -14.40 -8.58 -5.43
C GLY A 6 -14.49 -9.89 -6.22
N GLU A 7 -14.66 -9.81 -7.54
CA GLU A 7 -14.69 -10.99 -8.40
C GLU A 7 -13.41 -11.85 -8.30
N PRO A 8 -13.49 -13.17 -8.55
CA PRO A 8 -12.28 -13.98 -8.61
C PRO A 8 -11.33 -13.48 -9.71
N VAL A 9 -10.03 -13.61 -9.45
CA VAL A 9 -8.95 -13.20 -10.36
C VAL A 9 -9.04 -13.96 -11.70
N GLY A 10 -9.45 -15.22 -11.65
CA GLY A 10 -9.66 -16.07 -12.84
C GLY A 10 -8.44 -16.93 -13.17
N ILE A 11 -8.69 -18.03 -13.89
CA ILE A 11 -7.69 -19.09 -14.13
C ILE A 11 -6.44 -18.57 -14.85
N TRP A 12 -6.62 -17.72 -15.86
CA TRP A 12 -5.51 -17.18 -16.67
C TRP A 12 -4.56 -16.32 -15.86
N MET A 13 -5.09 -15.38 -15.08
CA MET A 13 -4.27 -14.53 -14.20
C MET A 13 -3.65 -15.34 -13.06
N GLY A 14 -4.36 -16.36 -12.55
CA GLY A 14 -3.79 -17.31 -11.58
C GLY A 14 -2.57 -18.04 -12.15
N LEU A 15 -2.69 -18.64 -13.34
CA LEU A 15 -1.61 -19.35 -14.03
C LEU A 15 -0.42 -18.42 -14.33
N GLN A 16 -0.67 -17.20 -14.80
CA GLN A 16 0.37 -16.19 -15.04
C GLN A 16 1.10 -15.79 -13.76
N ALA A 17 0.35 -15.53 -12.69
CA ALA A 17 0.93 -15.18 -11.39
C ALA A 17 1.77 -16.35 -10.81
N GLY A 18 1.29 -17.58 -10.94
CA GLY A 18 2.03 -18.78 -10.55
C GLY A 18 3.32 -18.95 -11.36
N ALA A 19 3.27 -18.71 -12.67
CA ALA A 19 4.45 -18.74 -13.54
C ALA A 19 5.47 -17.65 -13.18
N LEU A 20 5.01 -16.44 -12.88
CA LEU A 20 5.87 -15.33 -12.46
C LEU A 20 6.58 -15.64 -11.14
N ILE A 21 5.86 -16.17 -10.14
CA ILE A 21 6.45 -16.59 -8.87
C ILE A 21 7.49 -17.69 -9.11
N GLY A 22 7.14 -18.69 -9.94
CA GLY A 22 8.07 -19.75 -10.33
C GLY A 22 9.32 -19.22 -11.02
N LEU A 23 9.19 -18.20 -11.89
CA LEU A 23 10.31 -17.53 -12.54
C LEU A 23 11.24 -16.83 -11.53
N TYR A 24 10.69 -16.12 -10.55
CA TYR A 24 11.50 -15.50 -9.50
C TYR A 24 12.31 -16.54 -8.70
N VAL A 25 11.65 -17.62 -8.29
CA VAL A 25 12.32 -18.72 -7.57
C VAL A 25 13.40 -19.36 -8.43
N GLY A 26 13.08 -19.67 -9.69
CA GLY A 26 14.01 -20.25 -10.64
C GLY A 26 15.23 -19.36 -10.91
N PHE A 27 15.01 -18.05 -11.07
CA PHE A 27 16.09 -17.07 -11.24
C PHE A 27 16.99 -16.97 -10.00
N SER A 28 16.41 -16.96 -8.80
CA SER A 28 17.18 -16.96 -7.56
C SER A 28 18.04 -18.22 -7.43
N LEU A 29 17.48 -19.40 -7.69
CA LEU A 29 18.23 -20.67 -7.66
C LEU A 29 19.29 -20.75 -8.76
N ALA A 30 18.98 -20.28 -9.97
CA ALA A 30 19.94 -20.24 -11.07
C ALA A 30 21.13 -19.32 -10.75
N THR A 31 20.88 -18.19 -10.09
CA THR A 31 21.94 -17.28 -9.64
C THR A 31 22.85 -17.97 -8.63
N ILE A 32 22.28 -18.68 -7.64
CA ILE A 32 23.06 -19.47 -6.67
C ILE A 32 23.86 -20.56 -7.40
N SER A 33 23.23 -21.31 -8.32
CA SER A 33 23.89 -22.36 -9.11
C SER A 33 25.10 -21.84 -9.88
N VAL A 34 24.99 -20.68 -10.55
CA VAL A 34 26.11 -20.05 -11.28
C VAL A 34 27.23 -19.60 -10.34
N LEU A 35 26.89 -19.05 -9.17
CA LEU A 35 27.86 -18.62 -8.17
C LEU A 35 28.60 -19.80 -7.51
N THR A 36 27.96 -20.96 -7.42
CA THR A 36 28.55 -22.18 -6.83
C THR A 36 29.32 -23.00 -7.85
N ASP A 37 28.80 -23.15 -9.07
CA ASP A 37 29.39 -24.00 -10.11
C ASP A 37 28.96 -23.51 -11.51
N ALA A 38 29.82 -22.68 -12.12
CA ALA A 38 29.54 -22.03 -13.40
C ALA A 38 29.56 -22.98 -14.61
N GLU A 39 30.16 -24.17 -14.47
CA GLU A 39 30.31 -25.13 -15.58
C GLU A 39 29.03 -25.94 -15.82
N LYS A 40 28.14 -26.04 -14.82
CA LYS A 40 26.86 -26.76 -14.91
C LYS A 40 25.75 -25.94 -15.60
N ILE A 41 25.98 -25.56 -16.86
CA ILE A 41 25.05 -24.77 -17.68
C ILE A 41 23.66 -25.43 -17.77
N ASN A 42 23.60 -26.77 -17.92
CA ASN A 42 22.33 -27.50 -18.00
C ASN A 42 21.48 -27.37 -16.72
N ARG A 43 22.12 -27.31 -15.54
CA ARG A 43 21.44 -27.09 -14.26
C ARG A 43 20.84 -25.68 -14.23
N THR A 44 21.61 -24.68 -14.60
CA THR A 44 21.17 -23.28 -14.65
C THR A 44 19.99 -23.08 -15.61
N ILE A 45 20.04 -23.65 -16.81
CA ILE A 45 18.94 -23.60 -17.78
C ILE A 45 17.68 -24.28 -17.20
N SER A 46 17.85 -25.46 -16.59
CA SER A 46 16.73 -26.19 -15.98
C SER A 46 16.07 -25.40 -14.86
N LEU A 47 16.86 -24.75 -14.01
CA LEU A 47 16.38 -23.89 -12.91
C LEU A 47 15.66 -22.63 -13.42
N MET A 48 16.01 -22.11 -14.60
CA MET A 48 15.27 -20.99 -15.19
C MET A 48 13.96 -21.44 -15.86
N CYS A 49 13.96 -22.61 -16.52
CA CYS A 49 12.87 -23.02 -17.39
C CYS A 49 11.76 -23.81 -16.69
N PHE A 50 12.09 -24.75 -15.78
CA PHE A 50 11.07 -25.63 -15.17
C PHE A 50 10.26 -24.98 -14.04
N PRO A 51 10.85 -24.19 -13.12
CA PRO A 51 10.10 -23.59 -12.02
C PRO A 51 8.91 -22.70 -12.42
N PRO A 52 8.94 -21.90 -13.51
CA PRO A 52 7.75 -21.22 -14.02
C PRO A 52 6.58 -22.17 -14.33
N PHE A 53 6.82 -23.31 -15.00
CA PHE A 53 5.74 -24.26 -15.32
C PHE A 53 5.19 -24.92 -14.07
N ILE A 54 6.07 -25.36 -13.16
CA ILE A 54 5.68 -25.97 -11.89
C ILE A 54 4.88 -24.97 -11.05
N GLY A 55 5.36 -23.73 -10.94
CA GLY A 55 4.68 -22.64 -10.24
C GLY A 55 3.31 -22.33 -10.84
N SER A 56 3.19 -22.32 -12.16
CA SER A 56 1.91 -22.11 -12.84
C SER A 56 0.90 -23.21 -12.52
N ILE A 57 1.31 -24.48 -12.59
CA ILE A 57 0.41 -25.63 -12.38
C ILE A 57 0.00 -25.75 -10.91
N ILE A 58 0.95 -25.61 -9.98
CA ILE A 58 0.68 -25.80 -8.54
C ILE A 58 -0.03 -24.59 -7.95
N LEU A 59 0.50 -23.38 -8.19
CA LEU A 59 -0.03 -22.16 -7.56
C LEU A 59 -1.19 -21.56 -8.36
N GLY A 60 -1.24 -21.77 -9.68
CA GLY A 60 -2.23 -21.13 -10.54
C GLY A 60 -3.68 -21.39 -10.15
N PRO A 61 -4.11 -22.64 -9.90
CA PRO A 61 -5.48 -22.95 -9.45
C PRO A 61 -5.81 -22.34 -8.08
N PHE A 62 -4.82 -22.20 -7.19
CA PHE A 62 -5.02 -21.56 -5.89
C PHE A 62 -5.12 -20.04 -6.02
N LEU A 63 -4.27 -19.42 -6.83
CA LEU A 63 -4.26 -17.99 -7.10
C LEU A 63 -5.48 -17.55 -7.91
N ALA A 64 -6.01 -18.40 -8.79
CA ALA A 64 -7.22 -18.14 -9.56
C ALA A 64 -8.46 -17.90 -8.68
N LYS A 65 -8.50 -18.55 -7.50
CA LYS A 65 -9.57 -18.41 -6.51
C LYS A 65 -9.42 -17.15 -5.65
N ARG A 66 -8.27 -16.45 -5.71
CA ARG A 66 -8.11 -15.18 -4.99
C ARG A 66 -9.13 -14.17 -5.53
N ARG A 67 -9.68 -13.39 -4.62
CA ARG A 67 -10.60 -12.30 -4.93
C ARG A 67 -9.77 -11.09 -5.36
N LYS A 68 -10.16 -10.43 -6.44
CA LYS A 68 -9.58 -9.14 -6.82
C LYS A 68 -9.84 -8.15 -5.67
N PRO A 69 -8.90 -7.24 -5.36
CA PRO A 69 -9.21 -6.16 -4.45
C PRO A 69 -10.41 -5.40 -5.01
N VAL A 70 -11.40 -5.13 -4.16
CA VAL A 70 -12.58 -4.37 -4.55
C VAL A 70 -12.08 -3.04 -5.10
N LYS A 71 -12.30 -2.79 -6.40
CA LYS A 71 -12.07 -1.45 -6.94
C LYS A 71 -13.03 -0.56 -6.17
N LEU A 72 -12.50 0.37 -5.36
CA LEU A 72 -13.30 1.45 -4.80
C LEU A 72 -14.07 2.05 -5.98
N SER A 73 -15.40 1.98 -5.93
CA SER A 73 -16.30 2.35 -7.03
C SER A 73 -16.05 3.78 -7.53
N ARG A 74 -15.47 4.62 -6.66
CA ARG A 74 -15.01 5.97 -6.94
C ARG A 74 -13.51 6.05 -6.67
N LYS A 75 -12.75 6.70 -7.56
CA LYS A 75 -11.33 6.96 -7.28
C LYS A 75 -11.22 7.83 -6.03
N PRO A 76 -10.45 7.44 -5.00
CA PRO A 76 -10.33 8.19 -3.75
C PRO A 76 -10.02 9.66 -3.94
N LEU A 77 -9.21 9.99 -4.96
CA LEU A 77 -8.87 11.38 -5.28
C LEU A 77 -10.06 12.18 -5.81
N GLU A 78 -10.90 11.59 -6.66
CA GLU A 78 -12.06 12.30 -7.22
C GLU A 78 -13.08 12.61 -6.11
N MET A 79 -13.33 11.64 -5.23
CA MET A 79 -14.15 11.84 -4.04
C MET A 79 -13.58 12.92 -3.11
N ALA A 80 -12.27 12.85 -2.83
CA ALA A 80 -11.61 13.82 -1.98
C ALA A 80 -11.72 15.25 -2.52
N ARG A 81 -11.61 15.41 -3.85
CA ARG A 81 -11.74 16.71 -4.50
C ARG A 81 -13.17 17.25 -4.42
N GLU A 82 -14.17 16.41 -4.66
CA GLU A 82 -15.57 16.82 -4.57
C GLU A 82 -15.94 17.28 -3.15
N ILE A 83 -15.54 16.52 -2.12
CA ILE A 83 -15.79 16.89 -0.72
C ILE A 83 -15.10 18.20 -0.35
N LEU A 84 -13.88 18.43 -0.85
CA LEU A 84 -13.09 19.60 -0.47
C LEU A 84 -13.35 20.83 -1.34
N GLU A 85 -14.16 20.72 -2.40
CA GLU A 85 -14.41 21.80 -3.36
C GLU A 85 -15.05 23.03 -2.71
N GLU A 86 -15.86 22.83 -1.66
CA GLU A 86 -16.46 23.93 -0.90
C GLU A 86 -15.45 24.84 -0.19
N PHE A 87 -14.21 24.36 0.04
CA PHE A 87 -13.13 25.10 0.69
C PHE A 87 -12.17 25.76 -0.30
N ASN A 88 -12.49 25.79 -1.59
CA ASN A 88 -11.62 26.36 -2.60
C ASN A 88 -11.55 27.91 -2.46
N GLU A 89 -10.37 28.45 -2.17
CA GLU A 89 -10.16 29.87 -1.85
C GLU A 89 -9.71 30.71 -3.06
N GLY A 90 -9.58 30.08 -4.24
CA GLY A 90 -9.27 30.76 -5.50
C GLY A 90 -7.78 31.00 -5.76
N GLN A 91 -7.49 31.82 -6.76
CA GLN A 91 -6.13 32.00 -7.29
C GLN A 91 -5.18 32.64 -6.26
N GLY A 92 -3.98 32.07 -6.09
CA GLY A 92 -2.98 32.54 -5.13
C GLY A 92 -3.16 31.98 -3.71
N ASN A 93 -4.33 31.40 -3.40
CA ASN A 93 -4.63 30.77 -2.12
C ASN A 93 -4.74 29.24 -2.28
N TRP A 94 -5.21 28.59 -1.23
CA TRP A 94 -5.49 27.16 -1.26
C TRP A 94 -6.55 26.80 -2.30
N ARG A 95 -6.27 25.75 -3.07
CA ARG A 95 -7.15 25.24 -4.13
C ARG A 95 -7.08 23.73 -4.18
N VAL A 96 -8.24 23.10 -4.30
CA VAL A 96 -8.38 21.64 -4.34
C VAL A 96 -7.49 21.01 -5.40
N LEU A 97 -7.54 21.48 -6.64
CA LEU A 97 -6.80 20.85 -7.74
C LEU A 97 -5.27 20.89 -7.59
N SER A 98 -4.73 21.92 -6.93
CA SER A 98 -3.27 22.07 -6.75
C SER A 98 -2.75 21.57 -5.42
N HIS A 99 -3.59 21.54 -4.38
CA HIS A 99 -3.18 21.17 -3.00
C HIS A 99 -3.70 19.80 -2.58
N VAL A 100 -4.62 19.18 -3.34
CA VAL A 100 -5.10 17.82 -3.10
C VAL A 100 -4.58 16.89 -4.22
N SER A 101 -3.69 15.99 -3.83
CA SER A 101 -3.10 14.97 -4.69
C SER A 101 -3.24 13.57 -4.09
N SER A 102 -2.89 12.55 -4.86
CA SER A 102 -2.90 11.16 -4.43
C SER A 102 -1.51 10.57 -4.57
N ASP A 103 -1.05 9.87 -3.52
CA ASP A 103 0.15 9.05 -3.52
C ASP A 103 -0.26 7.56 -3.70
N GLY A 104 -1.21 7.29 -4.60
CA GLY A 104 -1.86 5.97 -4.77
C GLY A 104 -3.17 5.86 -3.98
N MET A 105 -3.21 4.99 -2.96
CA MET A 105 -4.40 4.82 -2.10
C MET A 105 -4.51 5.89 -1.00
N ASN A 106 -3.48 6.71 -0.84
CA ASN A 106 -3.42 7.75 0.18
C ASN A 106 -3.74 9.11 -0.44
N ILE A 107 -4.52 9.91 0.27
CA ILE A 107 -4.83 11.29 -0.11
C ILE A 107 -3.86 12.22 0.59
N ARG A 108 -3.21 13.08 -0.19
CA ARG A 108 -2.28 14.09 0.29
C ARG A 108 -2.95 15.46 0.18
N ILE A 109 -3.07 16.15 1.31
CA ILE A 109 -3.65 17.48 1.40
C ILE A 109 -2.55 18.43 1.88
N ASP A 110 -2.11 19.32 1.01
CA ASP A 110 -1.20 20.39 1.37
C ASP A 110 -1.95 21.50 2.09
N MET A 111 -1.62 21.79 3.35
CA MET A 111 -2.36 22.73 4.18
C MET A 111 -1.81 24.16 4.13
N HIS A 112 -0.74 24.40 3.37
CA HIS A 112 -0.17 25.75 3.25
C HIS A 112 -1.11 26.67 2.47
N ASN A 113 -1.09 27.97 2.80
CA ASN A 113 -1.94 29.02 2.19
C ASN A 113 -3.45 28.80 2.37
N LEU A 114 -3.86 27.94 3.30
CA LEU A 114 -5.26 27.69 3.66
C LEU A 114 -5.66 28.58 4.84
N LYS A 115 -6.79 29.28 4.72
CA LYS A 115 -7.36 30.08 5.81
C LYS A 115 -8.30 29.25 6.66
N ASN A 116 -9.19 28.46 6.05
CA ASN A 116 -10.13 27.61 6.75
C ASN A 116 -9.56 26.21 7.07
N ILE A 117 -8.59 26.18 7.99
CA ILE A 117 -7.89 24.95 8.39
C ILE A 117 -8.85 23.94 9.00
N GLU A 118 -9.70 24.38 9.93
CA GLU A 118 -10.58 23.52 10.70
C GLU A 118 -11.64 22.87 9.81
N GLY A 119 -12.21 23.62 8.85
CA GLY A 119 -13.18 23.10 7.88
C GLY A 119 -12.59 22.02 6.98
N VAL A 120 -11.40 22.27 6.41
CA VAL A 120 -10.71 21.28 5.57
C VAL A 120 -10.32 20.04 6.37
N VAL A 121 -9.83 20.19 7.60
CA VAL A 121 -9.52 19.03 8.46
C VAL A 121 -10.78 18.22 8.71
N ASP A 122 -11.90 18.86 9.04
CA ASP A 122 -13.16 18.18 9.32
C ASP A 122 -13.70 17.40 8.12
N ALA A 123 -13.70 18.02 6.94
CA ALA A 123 -14.10 17.37 5.70
C ALA A 123 -13.13 16.25 5.31
N ALA A 124 -11.83 16.45 5.54
CA ALA A 124 -10.82 15.44 5.28
C ALA A 124 -10.91 14.23 6.22
N LEU A 125 -11.44 14.39 7.44
CA LEU A 125 -11.68 13.25 8.32
C LEU A 125 -12.79 12.32 7.80
N ILE A 126 -13.76 12.84 7.04
CA ILE A 126 -14.75 12.00 6.34
C ILE A 126 -14.07 11.12 5.29
N ILE A 127 -13.11 11.69 4.53
CA ILE A 127 -12.28 10.95 3.57
C ILE A 127 -11.41 9.91 4.29
N ALA A 128 -10.98 10.25 5.50
CA ALA A 128 -10.15 9.41 6.34
C ALA A 128 -10.87 8.19 6.92
N GLU A 129 -12.18 8.01 6.67
CA GLU A 129 -12.89 6.76 6.98
C GLU A 129 -12.64 5.67 5.93
N GLN A 130 -12.30 6.04 4.69
CA GLN A 130 -12.14 5.09 3.57
C GLN A 130 -10.70 4.99 3.07
N SER A 131 -9.90 6.02 3.30
CA SER A 131 -8.53 6.11 2.78
C SER A 131 -7.61 6.78 3.78
N THR A 132 -6.30 6.54 3.69
CA THR A 132 -5.36 7.26 4.56
C THR A 132 -5.25 8.70 4.07
N VAL A 133 -5.45 9.65 4.96
CA VAL A 133 -5.29 11.08 4.68
C VAL A 133 -4.01 11.60 5.31
N LYS A 134 -3.22 12.34 4.53
CA LYS A 134 -1.96 12.92 4.93
C LYS A 134 -2.02 14.43 4.79
N PHE A 135 -2.06 15.13 5.91
CA PHE A 135 -1.97 16.58 6.01
C PHE A 135 -0.51 17.02 5.95
N ILE A 136 -0.13 17.84 4.98
CA ILE A 136 1.20 18.44 4.87
C ILE A 136 1.17 19.80 5.54
N VAL A 137 1.86 19.91 6.68
CA VAL A 137 1.79 21.07 7.57
C VAL A 137 3.17 21.69 7.82
N GLY A 138 4.22 21.11 7.23
CA GLY A 138 5.59 21.51 7.50
C GLY A 138 6.07 21.13 8.90
N ARG A 139 7.21 21.69 9.30
CA ARG A 139 7.85 21.38 10.59
C ARG A 139 7.28 22.21 11.76
N GLY A 140 6.58 23.31 11.50
CA GLY A 140 6.07 24.21 12.54
C GLY A 140 7.18 24.93 13.32
N THR A 141 8.34 25.18 12.70
CA THR A 141 9.41 25.95 13.35
C THR A 141 9.14 27.45 13.24
N SER A 142 9.72 28.25 14.13
CA SER A 142 9.61 29.73 14.12
C SER A 142 10.10 30.39 12.81
N LYS A 143 10.88 29.66 11.98
CA LYS A 143 11.34 30.11 10.66
C LYS A 143 10.38 29.75 9.51
N SER A 144 9.27 29.08 9.79
CA SER A 144 8.28 28.68 8.77
C SER A 144 7.35 29.86 8.44
N SER A 145 6.80 29.90 7.22
CA SER A 145 5.81 30.91 6.83
C SER A 145 4.52 30.84 7.66
N SER A 146 4.19 29.67 8.20
CA SER A 146 3.03 29.46 9.07
C SER A 146 3.40 28.52 10.23
N PRO A 147 4.05 29.04 11.30
CA PRO A 147 4.51 28.22 12.43
C PRO A 147 3.38 27.49 13.18
N GLU A 148 2.23 28.16 13.33
CA GLU A 148 1.06 27.66 14.08
C GLU A 148 0.25 26.60 13.33
N LEU A 149 0.43 26.48 12.01
CA LEU A 149 -0.36 25.58 11.15
C LEU A 149 -0.34 24.13 11.66
N ARG A 150 0.86 23.66 12.03
CA ARG A 150 1.06 22.29 12.51
C ARG A 150 0.26 22.03 13.78
N GLU A 151 0.31 22.96 14.73
CA GLU A 151 -0.35 22.81 16.02
C GLU A 151 -1.87 22.88 15.88
N ARG A 152 -2.40 23.82 15.07
CA ARG A 152 -3.83 23.92 14.78
C ARG A 152 -4.40 22.65 14.16
N VAL A 153 -3.74 22.13 13.13
CA VAL A 153 -4.14 20.86 12.48
C VAL A 153 -4.04 19.70 13.46
N LEU A 154 -2.97 19.64 14.24
CA LEU A 154 -2.78 18.58 15.23
C LEU A 154 -3.90 18.59 16.28
N ASN A 155 -4.13 19.73 16.94
CA ASN A 155 -5.15 19.87 17.97
C ASN A 155 -6.54 19.50 17.42
N ARG A 156 -6.85 19.91 16.17
CA ARG A 156 -8.12 19.55 15.55
C ARG A 156 -8.26 18.05 15.30
N VAL A 157 -7.24 17.41 14.71
CA VAL A 157 -7.24 15.96 14.50
C VAL A 157 -7.35 15.21 15.82
N GLU A 158 -6.64 15.67 16.85
CA GLU A 158 -6.59 14.98 18.15
C GLU A 158 -7.88 15.07 18.94
N SER A 159 -8.68 16.12 18.70
CA SER A 159 -10.02 16.26 19.28
C SER A 159 -11.04 15.27 18.72
N LYS A 160 -10.76 14.65 17.57
CA LYS A 160 -11.72 13.81 16.82
C LYS A 160 -11.25 12.39 16.56
N VAL A 161 -9.94 12.15 16.55
CA VAL A 161 -9.34 10.89 16.11
C VAL A 161 -8.51 10.25 17.21
N SER A 162 -8.74 8.95 17.43
CA SER A 162 -8.02 8.14 18.41
C SER A 162 -6.51 8.07 18.10
N VAL A 163 -5.70 7.83 19.15
CA VAL A 163 -4.24 7.75 19.04
C VAL A 163 -3.79 6.63 18.07
N LEU A 164 -4.57 5.56 17.95
CA LEU A 164 -4.23 4.40 17.11
C LEU A 164 -4.36 4.69 15.61
N ARG A 165 -5.27 5.58 15.23
CA ARG A 165 -5.50 5.95 13.82
C ARG A 165 -4.59 7.08 13.34
N ARG A 166 -3.92 7.80 14.24
CA ARG A 166 -3.11 8.97 13.90
C ARG A 166 -1.61 8.67 13.97
N THR A 167 -0.84 9.22 13.04
CA THR A 167 0.62 9.12 13.03
C THR A 167 1.22 10.51 12.80
N ARG A 168 2.03 10.97 13.75
CA ARG A 168 2.73 12.25 13.66
C ARG A 168 4.07 12.03 12.96
N LYS A 169 4.31 12.68 11.82
CA LYS A 169 5.60 12.71 11.12
C LYS A 169 6.22 14.11 11.15
N ALA A 170 7.49 14.21 10.78
CA ALA A 170 8.25 15.46 10.86
C ALA A 170 7.64 16.62 10.05
N LYS A 171 7.01 16.35 8.90
CA LYS A 171 6.39 17.38 8.02
C LYS A 171 4.91 17.17 7.76
N SER A 172 4.32 16.13 8.34
CA SER A 172 2.94 15.75 8.06
C SER A 172 2.28 15.09 9.26
N ILE A 173 0.95 15.11 9.24
CA ILE A 173 0.09 14.38 10.17
C ILE A 173 -0.72 13.41 9.31
N GLU A 174 -0.68 12.13 9.63
CA GLU A 174 -1.37 11.08 8.88
C GLU A 174 -2.51 10.53 9.74
N VAL A 175 -3.67 10.35 9.11
CA VAL A 175 -4.84 9.69 9.70
C VAL A 175 -5.18 8.49 8.83
N LYS A 176 -5.13 7.31 9.43
CA LYS A 176 -5.46 6.04 8.79
C LYS A 176 -6.96 5.79 8.86
N PRO A 177 -7.52 5.05 7.87
CA PRO A 177 -8.89 4.56 7.96
C PRO A 177 -9.07 3.72 9.21
N GLU A 178 -10.31 3.64 9.69
CA GLU A 178 -10.66 2.56 10.60
C GLU A 178 -10.39 1.27 9.84
N THR A 179 -9.37 0.53 10.27
CA THR A 179 -9.14 -0.78 9.69
C THR A 179 -10.38 -1.60 10.00
N SER A 180 -11.04 -2.11 8.96
CA SER A 180 -12.01 -3.18 9.19
C SER A 180 -11.24 -4.33 9.86
N HIS A 181 -11.90 -5.00 10.81
CA HIS A 181 -11.35 -6.19 11.48
C HIS A 181 -10.77 -7.19 10.45
N GLU A 182 -11.28 -7.20 9.22
CA GLU A 182 -10.83 -8.03 8.12
C GLU A 182 -9.41 -7.69 7.62
N TYR A 183 -9.03 -6.41 7.53
CA TYR A 183 -7.68 -6.03 7.06
C TYR A 183 -6.61 -6.49 8.06
N ASP A 184 -6.85 -6.28 9.35
CA ASP A 184 -5.92 -6.70 10.40
C ASP A 184 -5.84 -8.22 10.49
N THR A 185 -6.98 -8.90 10.33
CA THR A 185 -7.03 -10.37 10.25
C THR A 185 -6.27 -10.89 9.03
N TYR A 186 -6.37 -10.23 7.88
CA TYR A 186 -5.66 -10.59 6.66
C TYR A 186 -4.14 -10.40 6.79
N GLN A 187 -3.69 -9.26 7.33
CA GLN A 187 -2.26 -9.00 7.59
C GLN A 187 -1.69 -10.03 8.56
N ASN A 188 -2.40 -10.34 9.66
CA ASN A 188 -1.98 -11.36 10.61
C ASN A 188 -1.90 -12.76 9.97
N LYS A 189 -2.83 -13.09 9.08
CA LYS A 189 -2.79 -14.36 8.33
C LYS A 189 -1.59 -14.42 7.37
N LEU A 190 -1.30 -13.33 6.65
CA LEU A 190 -0.13 -13.25 5.78
C LEU A 190 1.18 -13.36 6.57
N ASN A 191 1.31 -12.64 7.68
CA ASN A 191 2.50 -12.70 8.53
C ASN A 191 2.73 -14.13 9.05
N LYS A 192 1.69 -14.83 9.51
CA LYS A 192 1.79 -16.25 9.90
C LYS A 192 2.30 -17.14 8.76
N VAL A 193 1.78 -16.94 7.55
CA VAL A 193 2.23 -17.71 6.37
C VAL A 193 3.70 -17.42 6.04
N LEU A 194 4.12 -16.15 6.09
CA LEU A 194 5.51 -15.77 5.86
C LEU A 194 6.47 -16.40 6.88
N PHE A 195 6.09 -16.40 8.16
CA PHE A 195 6.88 -17.05 9.22
C PHE A 195 7.05 -18.56 9.02
N ILE A 196 6.04 -19.24 8.44
CA ILE A 196 6.12 -20.66 8.13
C ILE A 196 6.96 -20.93 6.87
N LEU A 197 6.84 -20.08 5.85
CA LEU A 197 7.51 -20.29 4.57
C LEU A 197 9.01 -19.97 4.62
N LEU A 198 9.42 -18.99 5.42
CA LEU A 198 10.82 -18.57 5.53
C LEU A 198 11.79 -19.74 5.83
N PRO A 199 11.60 -20.55 6.89
CA PRO A 199 12.50 -21.67 7.18
C PRO A 199 12.50 -22.75 6.09
N ILE A 200 11.38 -22.98 5.41
CA ILE A 200 11.27 -23.96 4.32
C ILE A 200 12.13 -23.52 3.12
N VAL A 201 12.00 -22.25 2.72
CA VAL A 201 12.80 -21.69 1.61
C VAL A 201 14.29 -21.69 1.96
N SER A 202 14.65 -21.31 3.19
CA SER A 202 16.04 -21.36 3.67
C SER A 202 16.61 -22.78 3.65
N PHE A 203 15.81 -23.78 4.02
CA PHE A 203 16.22 -25.20 4.00
C PHE A 203 16.44 -25.71 2.57
N LEU A 204 15.54 -25.38 1.64
CA LEU A 204 15.68 -25.76 0.23
C LEU A 204 16.91 -25.11 -0.41
N ALA A 205 17.17 -23.83 -0.12
CA ALA A 205 18.37 -23.15 -0.57
C ALA A 205 19.64 -23.82 -0.03
N TRP A 206 19.64 -24.25 1.24
CA TRP A 206 20.76 -24.96 1.84
C TRP A 206 21.02 -26.33 1.19
N ILE A 207 19.97 -27.08 0.84
CA ILE A 207 20.11 -28.35 0.08
C ILE A 207 20.78 -28.08 -1.27
N GLU A 208 20.34 -27.07 -2.01
CA GLU A 208 20.92 -26.73 -3.31
C GLU A 208 22.39 -26.36 -3.18
N MET A 209 22.79 -25.62 -2.15
CA MET A 209 24.19 -25.27 -1.91
C MET A 209 25.09 -26.48 -1.58
N ARG A 210 24.52 -27.63 -1.22
CA ARG A 210 25.27 -28.84 -0.85
C ARG A 210 25.52 -29.79 -2.03
N ASN A 211 24.85 -29.58 -3.17
CA ASN A 211 24.91 -30.41 -4.39
C ASN A 211 25.58 -29.68 -5.57
#